data_AF-A0A521UJZ2-F1
#
_entry.id   AF-A0A521UJZ2-F1
#
_cell.length_a   1.000
_cell.length_b   1.000
_cell.length_c   1.000
_cell.angle_alpha   90.00
_cell.angle_beta   90.00
_cell.angle_gamma   90.00
#
_symmetry.space_group_name_H-M   'P 1'
#
loop_
_entity.id
_entity.type
_entity.pdbx_description
1 polymer ?
#
loop_
_entity_poly.entity_id
_entity_poly.type
_entity_poly.pdbx_seq_one_letter_code
_entity_poly.pdbx_strand_id
1 'polypeptide(L)' 'MKLSDKNVLQISDTADGGILMKNSSGAFIQVNDQGITISNGKGAEITLKGPMVDINGGALSVI' A
#
# COMPACT_ATOMS: atom_id res chain seq x y z
N MET A 1 11.31 -11.63 0.14
CA MET A 1 11.43 -12.73 1.13
C MET A 1 10.02 -13.16 1.52
N LYS A 2 9.65 -14.42 1.29
CA LYS A 2 8.36 -14.98 1.73
C LYS A 2 8.61 -15.77 3.00
N LEU A 3 8.09 -15.28 4.12
CA LEU A 3 8.11 -16.02 5.39
C LEU A 3 6.88 -16.94 5.42
N SER A 4 7.07 -18.19 5.83
CA SER A 4 5.99 -19.19 5.87
C SER A 4 4.78 -18.65 6.64
N ASP A 5 3.60 -18.77 6.01
CA ASP A 5 2.30 -18.28 6.46
C ASP A 5 2.22 -16.81 6.89
N LYS A 6 2.54 -16.01 5.86
CA LYS A 6 1.67 -14.95 5.32
C LYS A 6 2.19 -13.51 5.54
N ASN A 7 3.45 -13.31 5.90
CA ASN A 7 4.08 -12.00 5.79
C ASN A 7 4.99 -11.94 4.54
N VAL A 8 4.92 -10.83 3.82
CA VAL A 8 5.67 -10.58 2.58
C VAL A 8 6.41 -9.25 2.72
N LEU A 9 7.72 -9.31 2.46
CA LEU A 9 8.50 -8.15 2.04
C LEU A 9 8.95 -8.41 0.59
N GLN A 10 8.49 -7.59 -0.34
CA GLN A 10 8.78 -7.68 -1.76
C GLN A 10 9.34 -6.36 -2.27
N ILE A 11 10.37 -6.45 -3.09
CA ILE A 11 10.97 -5.36 -3.86
C ILE A 11 11.03 -5.85 -5.30
N SER A 12 10.53 -5.07 -6.25
CA SER A 12 10.41 -5.45 -7.65
C SER A 12 10.72 -4.27 -8.55
N ASP A 13 11.41 -4.54 -9.66
CA ASP A 13 11.83 -3.55 -10.67
C ASP A 13 11.00 -3.65 -11.97
N THR A 14 9.80 -4.26 -11.90
CA THR A 14 8.86 -4.29 -13.02
C THR A 14 8.12 -2.95 -13.16
N ALA A 15 7.48 -2.69 -14.30
CA ALA A 15 6.72 -1.44 -14.53
C ALA A 15 5.61 -1.19 -13.49
N ASP A 16 4.95 -2.23 -12.98
CA ASP A 16 3.98 -2.16 -11.86
C ASP A 16 4.62 -2.50 -10.50
N GLY A 17 5.95 -2.57 -10.48
CA GLY A 17 6.78 -2.98 -9.36
C GLY A 17 6.88 -1.91 -8.28
N GLY A 18 7.87 -2.06 -7.41
CA GLY A 18 8.10 -1.20 -6.26
C GLY A 18 8.26 -2.01 -4.98
N ILE A 19 7.86 -1.41 -3.86
CA ILE A 19 8.06 -1.98 -2.52
C ILE A 19 6.70 -2.38 -1.95
N LEU A 20 6.59 -3.60 -1.44
CA LEU A 20 5.42 -4.11 -0.76
C LEU A 20 5.80 -4.75 0.57
N MET A 21 5.16 -4.27 1.64
CA MET A 21 5.12 -4.92 2.95
C MET A 21 3.69 -5.35 3.23
N LYS A 22 3.42 -6.65 3.25
CA LYS A 22 2.08 -7.20 3.44
C LYS A 22 2.08 -8.21 4.57
N ASN A 23 1.07 -8.15 5.42
CA ASN A 23 0.90 -9.11 6.50
C ASN A 23 -0.09 -10.23 6.15
N SER A 24 -0.24 -11.12 7.12
CA SER A 24 -1.06 -12.32 7.02
C SER A 24 -2.56 -12.10 6.90
N SER A 25 -3.03 -10.96 7.40
CA SER A 25 -4.43 -10.57 7.36
C SER A 25 -4.80 -9.77 6.12
N GLY A 26 -3.85 -9.51 5.22
CA GLY A 26 -4.07 -8.71 4.01
C GLY A 26 -3.86 -7.21 4.18
N ALA A 27 -3.44 -6.73 5.36
CA ALA A 27 -3.00 -5.36 5.54
C ALA A 27 -1.65 -5.16 4.84
N PHE A 28 -1.42 -3.99 4.27
CA PHE A 28 -0.20 -3.73 3.53
C PHE A 28 0.21 -2.25 3.49
N ILE A 29 1.48 -2.03 3.18
CA ILE A 29 2.07 -0.77 2.74
C ILE A 29 2.70 -1.02 1.38
N GLN A 30 2.33 -0.23 0.37
CA GLN A 30 2.87 -0.31 -0.98
C GLN A 30 3.41 1.04 -1.44
N VAL A 31 4.53 1.03 -2.13
CA VAL A 31 5.10 2.16 -2.86
C VAL A 31 5.35 1.72 -4.29
N ASN A 32 4.81 2.43 -5.26
CA ASN A 32 5.06 2.23 -6.70
C ASN A 32 4.91 3.56 -7.46
N ASP A 33 5.00 3.49 -8.78
CA ASP A 33 4.92 4.67 -9.65
C ASP A 33 3.55 5.37 -9.62
N GLN A 34 2.49 4.68 -9.18
CA GLN A 34 1.16 5.26 -9.00
C GLN A 34 1.03 6.00 -7.66
N GLY A 35 1.95 5.78 -6.72
CA GLY A 35 2.00 6.44 -5.42
C GLY A 35 2.22 5.50 -4.24
N ILE A 36 1.70 5.91 -3.07
CA ILE A 36 1.85 5.17 -1.80
C ILE A 36 0.46 4.79 -1.29
N THR A 37 0.30 3.55 -0.84
CA THR A 37 -0.94 3.06 -0.23
C THR A 37 -0.65 2.37 1.10
N ILE A 38 -1.44 2.70 2.13
CA ILE A 38 -1.44 2.04 3.43
C ILE A 38 -2.86 1.51 3.66
N SER A 39 -3.02 0.19 3.74
CA SER A 39 -4.33 -0.45 3.95
C SER A 39 -4.30 -1.33 5.20
N ASN A 40 -5.37 -1.27 6.00
CA ASN A 40 -5.54 -2.18 7.13
C ASN A 40 -6.14 -3.55 6.73
N GLY A 41 -6.42 -3.77 5.44
CA GLY A 41 -7.07 -5.01 4.94
C GLY A 41 -8.52 -5.19 5.39
N LYS A 42 -9.14 -4.15 5.96
CA LYS A 42 -10.50 -4.15 6.53
C LYS A 42 -11.35 -2.97 6.02
N GLY A 43 -10.94 -2.35 4.91
CA GLY A 43 -11.67 -1.26 4.26
C GLY A 43 -11.26 0.15 4.69
N ALA A 44 -10.26 0.32 5.57
CA ALA A 44 -9.66 1.63 5.80
C ALA A 44 -8.31 1.73 5.07
N GLU A 45 -8.08 2.87 4.42
CA GLU A 45 -6.88 3.12 3.64
C GLU A 45 -6.43 4.58 3.67
N ILE A 46 -5.13 4.78 3.46
CA ILE A 46 -4.51 6.08 3.18
C ILE A 46 -3.82 5.94 1.83
N THR A 47 -4.08 6.85 0.90
CA THR A 47 -3.41 6.90 -0.40
C THR A 47 -2.71 8.24 -0.60
N LEU A 48 -1.50 8.22 -1.15
CA LEU A 48 -0.77 9.40 -1.58
C LEU A 48 -0.58 9.28 -3.09
N LYS A 49 -1.24 10.14 -3.86
CA LYS A 49 -1.21 10.12 -5.34
C LYS A 49 -0.99 11.53 -5.86
N GLY A 50 0.12 11.75 -6.57
CA GLY A 50 0.53 13.09 -6.97
C GLY A 50 0.67 14.00 -5.72
N PRO A 51 0.05 15.20 -5.70
CA PRO A 51 0.06 16.08 -4.53
C PRO A 51 -0.98 15.69 -3.45
N MET A 52 -1.90 14.78 -3.75
CA MET A 52 -3.05 14.50 -2.90
C MET A 52 -2.76 13.42 -1.85
N VAL A 53 -3.22 13.64 -0.63
CA VAL A 53 -3.39 12.63 0.41
C VAL A 53 -4.87 12.37 0.60
N ASP A 54 -5.30 11.12 0.47
CA ASP A 54 -6.69 10.69 0.69
C ASP A 54 -6.77 9.67 1.81
N ILE A 55 -7.78 9.80 2.67
CA ILE A 55 -8.08 8.86 3.76
C ILE A 55 -9.51 8.32 3.57
N ASN A 56 -9.61 6.99 3.53
CA ASN A 56 -10.85 6.23 3.42
C ASN A 56 -11.74 6.67 2.24
N GLY A 57 -11.17 6.92 1.07
CA GLY A 57 -11.91 7.19 -0.16
C GLY A 57 -12.63 8.54 -0.13
N GLY A 58 -11.98 9.58 0.39
CA GLY A 58 -12.53 10.93 0.46
C GLY A 58 -13.20 11.31 1.78
N ALA A 59 -13.07 10.50 2.84
CA ALA A 59 -13.52 10.90 4.17
C ALA A 59 -12.70 12.09 4.70
N LEU A 60 -11.40 12.11 4.39
CA LEU A 60 -10.53 13.28 4.50
C LEU A 60 -9.59 13.32 3.30
N SER A 61 -9.54 14.46 2.61
CA SER A 61 -8.60 14.68 1.51
C SER A 61 -7.82 15.98 1.72
N VAL A 62 -6.52 15.95 1.45
CA VAL A 62 -5.60 17.09 1.46
C VAL A 62 -4.92 17.17 0.09
N ILE A 63 -4.83 18.39 -0.47
CA ILE A 63 -4.30 18.65 -1.84
C ILE A 63 -3.21 19.71 -1.75
#